data_AF-A0A534X5F9-F1
#
_entry.id   AF-A0A534X5F9-F1
#
_cell.length_a   1.000
_cell.length_b   1.000
_cell.length_c   1.000
_cell.angle_alpha   90.00
_cell.angle_beta   90.00
_cell.angle_gamma   90.00
#
_symmetry.space_group_name_H-M   'P 1'
#
loop_
_entity.id
_entity.type
_entity.pdbx_description
1 polymer ?
#
loop_
_entity_poly.entity_id
_entity_poly.type
_entity_poly.pdbx_seq_one_letter_code
_entity_poly.pdbx_strand_id
1 'polypeptide(L)'
;MVRGQAGLDVDRDAQAAHAGNERRRHHADGDQHRPGMPGEEARVALERGHEGVSFPHPLAMQSRPRMLAAPPPCDSKAGMLLTRLLLALVLAAAVAAGNFLVAGDAPAWRVGAPFALAVVVAFLPSRPGAPPAREPAAPPPPPAESPGTEALGLLGLLQEQGRFVDFVTEDLAPYPDEQIGAAVRGIHEGCRKALDERVALEPVLRAAEGEMVTIEGGFDPAAIRLTGNVGGGPPFRGVLRHAGWRVTRVTFPAGRGRDPHIIAPAEVEIA
;
A
#
# COMPACT_ATOMS: atom_id res chain seq x y z
N MET A 1 -23.68 -80.24 1.43
CA MET A 1 -22.86 -80.85 2.50
C MET A 1 -22.41 -79.71 3.41
N VAL A 2 -22.89 -79.71 4.68
CA VAL A 2 -22.48 -78.87 5.85
C VAL A 2 -22.69 -77.33 5.72
N ARG A 3 -23.56 -76.57 6.42
CA ARG A 3 -24.21 -76.51 7.76
C ARG A 3 -23.54 -75.51 8.74
N GLY A 4 -24.34 -74.54 9.23
CA GLY A 4 -24.13 -73.69 10.45
C GLY A 4 -24.31 -72.17 10.17
N GLN A 5 -25.43 -71.47 10.48
CA GLN A 5 -26.01 -71.00 11.78
C GLN A 5 -25.00 -70.23 12.65
N ALA A 6 -25.26 -69.07 13.29
CA ALA A 6 -26.43 -68.27 13.70
C ALA A 6 -25.99 -66.78 13.77
N GLY A 7 -26.79 -65.70 13.70
CA GLY A 7 -28.07 -65.37 14.35
C GLY A 7 -27.80 -64.41 15.52
N LEU A 8 -28.25 -63.15 15.46
CA LEU A 8 -28.61 -62.28 16.61
C LEU A 8 -29.34 -61.02 16.10
N ASP A 9 -30.67 -61.04 16.24
CA ASP A 9 -31.60 -59.91 16.19
C ASP A 9 -31.46 -59.02 17.44
N VAL A 10 -31.54 -57.69 17.31
CA VAL A 10 -31.84 -56.78 18.42
C VAL A 10 -32.81 -55.68 17.96
N ASP A 11 -34.02 -55.80 18.49
CA ASP A 11 -35.01 -54.79 18.89
C ASP A 11 -35.31 -53.60 17.98
N ARG A 12 -36.38 -53.82 17.23
CA ARG A 12 -37.36 -52.82 16.82
C ARG A 12 -38.50 -52.94 17.84
N ASP A 13 -38.56 -52.08 18.86
CA ASP A 13 -39.77 -51.80 19.68
C ASP A 13 -39.46 -50.75 20.78
N ALA A 14 -39.69 -49.47 20.48
CA ALA A 14 -39.84 -48.43 21.52
C ALA A 14 -40.57 -47.20 20.97
N GLN A 15 -41.83 -47.39 20.55
CA GLN A 15 -42.78 -46.30 20.41
C GLN A 15 -44.02 -46.62 21.27
N ALA A 16 -44.48 -45.59 21.97
CA ALA A 16 -45.75 -45.47 22.69
C ALA A 16 -45.84 -46.10 24.11
N ALA A 17 -45.54 -45.28 25.13
CA ALA A 17 -46.41 -45.09 26.30
C ALA A 17 -45.74 -44.11 27.28
N HIS A 18 -46.30 -42.91 27.43
CA HIS A 18 -46.57 -42.25 28.72
C HIS A 18 -47.09 -40.84 28.46
N ALA A 19 -48.39 -40.79 28.17
CA ALA A 19 -49.20 -39.62 28.47
C ALA A 19 -49.49 -39.61 29.99
N GLY A 20 -49.47 -38.43 30.61
CA GLY A 20 -50.22 -38.22 31.85
C GLY A 20 -49.59 -37.28 32.86
N ASN A 21 -50.29 -36.16 33.10
CA ASN A 21 -50.30 -35.34 34.33
C ASN A 21 -49.08 -34.41 34.50
N GLU A 22 -49.17 -33.09 34.72
CA GLU A 22 -49.96 -32.32 35.70
C GLU A 22 -50.14 -30.87 35.14
N ARG A 23 -51.34 -30.31 34.88
CA ARG A 23 -52.19 -29.47 35.79
C ARG A 23 -51.38 -28.82 36.94
N ARG A 24 -51.38 -27.51 37.23
CA ARG A 24 -52.44 -26.49 37.23
C ARG A 24 -51.81 -25.14 37.67
N ARG A 25 -52.17 -24.06 36.96
CA ARG A 25 -52.78 -22.78 37.44
C ARG A 25 -52.12 -22.00 38.58
N HIS A 26 -51.95 -20.68 38.36
CA HIS A 26 -52.46 -19.51 39.13
C HIS A 26 -51.76 -18.26 38.53
N HIS A 27 -52.41 -17.36 37.78
CA HIS A 27 -53.39 -16.31 38.13
C HIS A 27 -52.83 -15.20 39.04
N ALA A 28 -52.48 -14.05 38.44
CA ALA A 28 -52.49 -12.66 38.94
C ALA A 28 -51.96 -11.80 37.77
N ASP A 29 -52.74 -11.06 36.99
CA ASP A 29 -53.58 -9.88 37.29
C ASP A 29 -52.79 -8.63 37.70
N GLY A 30 -53.11 -7.53 37.00
CA GLY A 30 -52.98 -6.13 37.35
C GLY A 30 -51.63 -5.55 37.78
N ASP A 31 -51.03 -4.72 36.92
CA ASP A 31 -51.06 -3.29 37.23
C ASP A 31 -50.71 -2.41 36.01
N GLN A 32 -51.70 -1.61 35.61
CA GLN A 32 -51.56 -0.48 34.70
C GLN A 32 -51.08 0.72 35.51
N HIS A 33 -49.93 1.29 35.18
CA HIS A 33 -49.52 2.59 35.73
C HIS A 33 -48.83 3.48 34.68
N ARG A 34 -49.62 4.34 34.06
CA ARG A 34 -49.26 5.68 33.55
C ARG A 34 -50.56 6.51 33.63
N PRO A 35 -50.52 7.80 34.04
CA PRO A 35 -49.71 8.80 33.34
C PRO A 35 -49.07 9.88 34.23
N GLY A 36 -48.00 10.49 33.72
CA GLY A 36 -47.41 11.71 34.28
C GLY A 36 -46.58 12.40 33.21
N MET A 37 -47.21 13.30 32.47
CA MET A 37 -46.57 14.25 31.57
C MET A 37 -45.94 15.37 32.41
N PRO A 38 -44.65 15.67 32.29
CA PRO A 38 -44.13 16.96 32.69
C PRO A 38 -44.06 17.90 31.48
N GLY A 39 -44.80 19.00 31.60
CA GLY A 39 -44.21 20.33 31.43
C GLY A 39 -43.83 20.75 30.02
N GLU A 40 -44.77 21.43 29.39
CA GLU A 40 -44.59 22.38 28.29
C GLU A 40 -43.75 23.60 28.74
N GLU A 41 -42.50 23.39 29.17
CA GLU A 41 -41.61 24.47 29.62
C GLU A 41 -40.20 24.45 28.99
N ALA A 42 -39.89 23.48 28.12
CA ALA A 42 -38.60 23.43 27.41
C ALA A 42 -38.67 24.00 25.97
N ARG A 43 -39.76 24.69 25.60
CA ARG A 43 -39.92 25.36 24.29
C ARG A 43 -39.65 26.87 24.31
N VAL A 44 -39.17 27.41 25.44
CA VAL A 44 -38.78 28.82 25.55
C VAL A 44 -37.33 28.93 26.02
N ALA A 45 -36.41 28.36 25.24
CA ALA A 45 -34.97 28.62 25.36
C ALA A 45 -34.29 28.69 23.98
N LEU A 46 -35.08 28.99 22.94
CA LEU A 46 -34.62 29.10 21.56
C LEU A 46 -34.81 30.53 21.02
N GLU A 47 -34.65 31.55 21.84
CA GLU A 47 -34.48 32.94 21.39
C GLU A 47 -33.79 33.76 22.48
N ARG A 48 -32.46 33.84 22.42
CA ARG A 48 -31.63 34.98 22.85
C ARG A 48 -30.16 34.60 22.78
N GLY A 49 -29.37 35.39 22.05
CA GLY A 49 -27.90 35.33 22.14
C GLY A 49 -27.19 35.34 20.80
N HIS A 50 -27.51 36.32 19.95
CA HIS A 50 -26.70 36.72 18.82
C HIS A 50 -25.61 37.67 19.37
N GLU A 51 -24.47 37.14 19.82
CA GLU A 51 -23.31 37.98 20.15
C GLU A 51 -22.04 37.42 19.50
N GLY A 52 -21.44 38.28 18.67
CA GLY A 52 -20.29 37.96 17.85
C GLY A 52 -19.05 37.74 18.71
N VAL A 53 -18.44 36.57 18.55
CA VAL A 53 -17.10 36.28 19.07
C VAL A 53 -16.09 36.80 18.04
N SER A 54 -15.50 37.94 18.37
CA SER A 54 -14.38 38.56 17.66
C SER A 54 -13.09 37.81 17.99
N PHE A 55 -12.52 37.13 16.99
CA PHE A 55 -11.20 36.49 17.09
C PHE A 55 -10.09 37.53 16.89
N PRO A 56 -9.09 37.64 17.79
CA PRO A 56 -7.93 38.49 17.53
C PRO A 56 -7.00 37.83 16.49
N HIS A 57 -6.63 38.61 15.46
CA HIS A 57 -5.58 38.27 14.50
C HIS A 57 -4.22 38.06 15.19
N PRO A 58 -3.53 36.93 14.97
CA PRO A 58 -2.11 36.86 15.30
C PRO A 58 -1.29 37.58 14.22
N LEU A 59 -0.46 38.49 14.68
CA LEU A 59 0.48 39.31 13.93
C LEU A 59 1.35 38.46 12.98
N ALA A 60 1.35 38.84 11.70
CA ALA A 60 2.30 38.36 10.70
C ALA A 60 3.73 38.77 11.09
N MET A 61 4.47 37.82 11.65
CA MET A 61 5.91 37.95 11.91
C MET A 61 6.66 37.85 10.56
N GLN A 62 6.85 38.99 9.90
CA GLN A 62 7.71 39.10 8.71
C GLN A 62 9.17 38.84 9.09
N SER A 63 9.68 37.66 8.74
CA SER A 63 11.09 37.35 8.75
C SER A 63 11.76 37.96 7.51
N ARG A 64 12.57 39.01 7.70
CA ARG A 64 13.45 39.57 6.66
C ARG A 64 14.55 38.56 6.32
N PRO A 65 14.76 38.17 5.05
CA PRO A 65 15.95 37.44 4.67
C PRO A 65 17.15 38.39 4.71
N ARG A 66 18.12 38.06 5.55
CA ARG A 66 19.41 38.74 5.66
C ARG A 66 20.20 38.44 4.38
N MET A 67 20.22 39.39 3.44
CA MET A 67 21.13 39.38 2.29
C MET A 67 22.57 39.28 2.79
N LEU A 68 23.19 38.11 2.63
CA LEU A 68 24.64 37.99 2.61
C LEU A 68 25.11 38.33 1.20
N ALA A 69 25.93 39.37 1.11
CA ALA A 69 26.62 39.78 -0.10
C ALA A 69 27.50 38.64 -0.64
N ALA A 70 27.40 38.37 -1.94
CA ALA A 70 28.31 37.48 -2.65
C ALA A 70 29.69 38.15 -2.82
N PRO A 71 30.81 37.44 -2.58
CA PRO A 71 32.13 37.96 -2.94
C PRO A 71 32.33 37.94 -4.47
N PRO A 72 33.19 38.83 -5.02
CA PRO A 72 33.37 38.93 -6.46
C PRO A 72 33.99 37.65 -7.04
N PRO A 73 33.65 37.26 -8.28
CA PRO A 73 34.27 36.12 -8.92
C PRO A 73 35.74 36.40 -9.19
N CYS A 74 36.62 35.74 -8.44
CA CYS A 74 38.04 35.64 -8.74
C CYS A 74 38.21 34.91 -10.07
N ASP A 75 38.95 35.55 -10.98
CA ASP A 75 39.33 35.04 -12.29
C ASP A 75 40.34 33.89 -12.15
N SER A 76 39.84 32.73 -11.70
CA SER A 76 40.63 31.57 -11.25
C SER A 76 41.38 30.87 -12.40
N LYS A 77 40.96 31.13 -13.65
CA LYS A 77 41.58 30.52 -14.84
C LYS A 77 42.92 31.17 -15.19
N ALA A 78 43.05 32.49 -15.01
CA ALA A 78 44.30 33.21 -15.26
C ALA A 78 45.39 32.83 -14.24
N GLY A 79 45.01 32.70 -12.97
CA GLY A 79 45.95 32.28 -11.91
C GLY A 79 46.47 30.86 -12.08
N MET A 80 45.63 29.93 -12.56
CA MET A 80 45.99 28.53 -12.73
C MET A 80 46.93 28.31 -13.94
N LEU A 81 46.74 29.09 -15.01
CA LEU A 81 47.62 29.10 -16.17
C LEU A 81 48.99 29.73 -15.83
N LEU A 82 48.99 30.85 -15.10
CA LEU A 82 50.22 31.49 -14.66
C LEU A 82 51.03 30.56 -13.73
N THR A 83 50.35 29.88 -12.79
CA THR A 83 50.99 28.92 -11.88
C THR A 83 51.61 27.73 -12.62
N ARG A 84 50.91 27.17 -13.62
CA ARG A 84 51.43 26.07 -14.45
C ARG A 84 52.61 26.50 -15.31
N LEU A 85 52.55 27.71 -15.88
CA LEU A 85 53.64 28.29 -16.66
C LEU A 85 54.88 28.48 -15.79
N LEU A 86 54.73 29.07 -14.60
CA LEU A 86 55.85 29.29 -13.67
C LEU A 86 56.49 27.97 -13.22
N LEU A 87 55.67 26.97 -12.88
CA LEU A 87 56.19 25.65 -12.48
C LEU A 87 56.95 24.97 -13.64
N ALA A 88 56.42 25.01 -14.86
CA ALA A 88 57.07 24.45 -16.03
C ALA A 88 58.38 25.18 -16.38
N LEU A 89 58.40 26.51 -16.24
CA LEU A 89 59.58 27.34 -16.49
C LEU A 89 60.70 27.04 -15.48
N VAL A 90 60.37 26.89 -14.20
CA VAL A 90 61.32 26.53 -13.15
C VAL A 90 61.91 25.14 -13.39
N LEU A 91 61.09 24.17 -13.78
CA LEU A 91 61.56 22.82 -14.11
C LEU A 91 62.49 22.83 -15.33
N ALA A 92 62.15 23.61 -16.36
CA ALA A 92 62.99 23.78 -17.54
C ALA A 92 64.32 24.46 -17.23
N ALA A 93 64.33 25.47 -16.34
CA ALA A 93 65.54 26.14 -15.87
C ALA A 93 66.45 25.19 -15.08
N ALA A 94 65.88 24.34 -14.22
CA ALA A 94 66.66 23.33 -13.49
C ALA A 94 67.31 22.30 -14.43
N VAL A 95 66.59 21.83 -15.44
CA VAL A 95 67.13 20.90 -16.46
C VAL A 95 68.19 21.59 -17.33
N ALA A 96 67.97 22.84 -17.72
CA ALA A 96 68.93 23.64 -18.50
C ALA A 96 70.22 23.92 -17.71
N ALA A 97 70.11 24.25 -16.42
CA ALA A 97 71.26 24.44 -15.54
C ALA A 97 72.05 23.13 -15.32
N GLY A 98 71.35 22.00 -15.16
CA GLY A 98 71.99 20.68 -15.10
C GLY A 98 72.76 20.34 -16.38
N ASN A 99 72.17 20.59 -17.55
CA ASN A 99 72.84 20.40 -18.84
C ASN A 99 74.05 21.33 -19.04
N PHE A 100 73.99 22.57 -18.56
CA PHE A 100 75.08 23.54 -18.65
C PHE A 100 76.26 23.15 -17.74
N LEU A 101 75.97 22.72 -16.51
CA LEU A 101 77.00 22.30 -15.54
C LEU A 101 77.74 21.01 -15.95
N VAL A 102 77.07 20.09 -16.65
CA VAL A 102 77.66 18.80 -17.07
C VAL A 102 78.49 18.92 -18.36
N ALA A 103 78.22 19.91 -19.22
CA ALA A 103 78.81 19.96 -20.57
C ALA A 103 79.64 21.21 -20.88
N GLY A 104 79.73 22.21 -20.01
CA GLY A 104 80.62 23.38 -20.15
C GLY A 104 80.28 24.29 -21.35
N ASP A 105 80.65 23.86 -22.56
CA ASP A 105 80.31 24.50 -23.85
C ASP A 105 79.18 23.74 -24.56
N ALA A 106 78.00 23.70 -23.94
CA ALA A 106 76.83 23.11 -24.56
C ALA A 106 76.26 24.03 -25.66
N PRO A 107 76.04 23.54 -26.90
CA PRO A 107 75.49 24.36 -27.98
C PRO A 107 74.10 24.91 -27.60
N ALA A 108 73.82 26.16 -27.98
CA ALA A 108 72.69 26.97 -27.51
C ALA A 108 71.32 26.27 -27.52
N TRP A 109 71.11 25.33 -28.44
CA TRP A 109 69.86 24.56 -28.51
C TRP A 109 69.66 23.60 -27.33
N ARG A 110 70.72 23.12 -26.66
CA ARG A 110 70.59 22.25 -25.46
C ARG A 110 70.12 22.98 -24.20
N VAL A 111 70.28 24.30 -24.18
CA VAL A 111 69.80 25.19 -23.10
C VAL A 111 68.44 25.79 -23.48
N GLY A 112 68.24 26.15 -24.76
CA GLY A 112 66.98 26.73 -25.25
C GLY A 112 65.85 25.73 -25.50
N ALA A 113 66.16 24.49 -25.91
CA ALA A 113 65.16 23.45 -26.20
C ALA A 113 64.26 23.07 -25.01
N PRO A 114 64.73 22.93 -23.76
CA PRO A 114 63.83 22.64 -22.64
C PRO A 114 62.84 23.79 -22.36
N PHE A 115 63.23 25.05 -22.58
CA PHE A 115 62.31 26.19 -22.47
C PHE A 115 61.30 26.23 -23.62
N ALA A 116 61.74 26.00 -24.85
CA ALA A 116 60.83 25.91 -26.00
C ALA A 116 59.82 24.76 -25.84
N LEU A 117 60.27 23.60 -25.36
CA LEU A 117 59.41 22.46 -25.06
C LEU A 117 58.45 22.76 -23.90
N ALA A 118 58.91 23.44 -22.84
CA ALA A 118 58.05 23.83 -21.73
C ALA A 118 56.96 24.84 -22.14
N VAL A 119 57.27 25.80 -23.02
CA VAL A 119 56.28 26.72 -23.58
C VAL A 119 55.28 25.97 -24.46
N VAL A 120 55.73 25.04 -25.31
CA VAL A 120 54.83 24.22 -26.14
C VAL A 120 53.93 23.33 -25.26
N VAL A 121 54.46 22.72 -24.20
CA VAL A 121 53.65 21.91 -23.25
C VAL A 121 52.69 22.77 -22.45
N ALA A 122 53.07 23.99 -22.06
CA ALA A 122 52.19 24.92 -21.34
C ALA A 122 51.03 25.44 -22.22
N PHE A 123 51.24 25.52 -23.53
CA PHE A 123 50.22 25.92 -24.52
C PHE A 123 49.54 24.74 -25.22
N LEU A 124 49.86 23.49 -24.87
CA LEU A 124 49.11 22.34 -25.38
C LEU A 124 47.67 22.46 -24.90
N PRO A 125 46.67 22.49 -25.81
CA PRO A 125 45.29 22.57 -25.41
C PRO A 125 44.99 21.36 -24.53
N SER A 126 44.59 21.61 -23.29
CA SER A 126 44.09 20.55 -22.41
C SER A 126 43.01 19.83 -23.20
N ARG A 127 43.13 18.49 -23.30
CA ARG A 127 42.15 17.61 -23.96
C ARG A 127 40.75 18.18 -23.71
N PRO A 128 39.91 18.36 -24.74
CA PRO A 128 38.54 18.80 -24.52
C PRO A 128 37.98 17.91 -23.42
N GLY A 129 37.58 18.57 -22.32
CA GLY A 129 37.16 17.88 -21.11
C GLY A 129 36.17 16.80 -21.52
N ALA A 130 36.38 15.59 -21.01
CA ALA A 130 35.36 14.56 -21.10
C ALA A 130 34.01 15.24 -20.83
N PRO A 131 32.99 15.03 -21.69
CA PRO A 131 31.69 15.65 -21.50
C PRO A 131 31.33 15.51 -20.03
N PRO A 132 30.89 16.60 -19.36
CA PRO A 132 30.73 16.63 -17.91
C PRO A 132 30.06 15.32 -17.53
N ALA A 133 30.77 14.53 -16.71
CA ALA A 133 30.29 13.23 -16.27
C ALA A 133 28.84 13.46 -15.87
N ARG A 134 27.93 12.91 -16.69
CA ARG A 134 26.50 13.09 -16.51
C ARG A 134 26.27 12.69 -15.07
N GLU A 135 25.93 13.67 -14.24
CA GLU A 135 25.51 13.44 -12.87
C GLU A 135 24.64 12.19 -12.90
N PRO A 136 24.94 11.13 -12.11
CA PRO A 136 24.26 9.86 -12.22
C PRO A 136 22.77 10.18 -12.29
N ALA A 137 22.18 9.98 -13.47
CA ALA A 137 20.81 10.34 -13.69
C ALA A 137 20.06 9.63 -12.58
N ALA A 138 19.40 10.41 -11.71
CA ALA A 138 18.62 9.84 -10.64
C ALA A 138 17.81 8.68 -11.24
N PRO A 139 17.84 7.48 -10.64
CA PRO A 139 17.13 6.34 -11.20
C PRO A 139 15.73 6.81 -11.57
N PRO A 140 15.23 6.45 -12.77
CA PRO A 140 13.92 6.90 -13.21
C PRO A 140 12.94 6.67 -12.07
N PRO A 141 12.06 7.64 -11.76
CA PRO A 141 11.07 7.42 -10.71
C PRO A 141 10.40 6.07 -10.97
N PRO A 142 10.20 5.24 -9.93
CA PRO A 142 9.55 3.95 -10.11
C PRO A 142 8.27 4.19 -10.91
N PRO A 143 7.93 3.30 -11.87
CA PRO A 143 6.71 3.45 -12.66
C PRO A 143 5.58 3.81 -11.71
N ALA A 144 4.93 4.96 -11.93
CA ALA A 144 3.77 5.34 -11.14
C ALA A 144 2.79 4.17 -11.24
N GLU A 145 2.49 3.54 -10.12
CA GLU A 145 1.58 2.41 -10.09
C GLU A 145 0.24 2.87 -10.65
N SER A 146 -0.11 2.35 -11.82
CA SER A 146 -1.37 2.68 -12.47
C SER A 146 -2.51 2.28 -11.54
N PRO A 147 -3.58 3.09 -11.44
CA PRO A 147 -4.75 2.70 -10.67
C PRO A 147 -5.23 1.32 -11.14
N GLY A 148 -5.33 0.36 -10.22
CA GLY A 148 -5.77 -1.02 -10.49
C GLY A 148 -4.66 -2.07 -10.52
N THR A 149 -3.38 -1.71 -10.48
CA THR A 149 -2.28 -2.70 -10.39
C THR A 149 -2.40 -3.59 -9.16
N GLU A 150 -2.79 -3.05 -8.01
CA GLU A 150 -3.02 -3.83 -6.78
C GLU A 150 -4.19 -4.80 -6.91
N ALA A 151 -5.25 -4.42 -7.63
CA ALA A 151 -6.40 -5.30 -7.87
C ALA A 151 -6.01 -6.49 -8.76
N LEU A 152 -5.22 -6.25 -9.81
CA LEU A 152 -4.65 -7.31 -10.64
C LEU A 152 -3.65 -8.17 -9.85
N GLY A 153 -2.87 -7.56 -8.95
CA GLY A 153 -1.99 -8.26 -8.03
C GLY A 153 -2.75 -9.20 -7.09
N LEU A 154 -3.84 -8.75 -6.50
CA LEU A 154 -4.73 -9.58 -5.69
C LEU A 154 -5.32 -10.75 -6.51
N LEU A 155 -5.77 -10.47 -7.74
CA LEU A 155 -6.27 -11.50 -8.65
C LEU A 155 -5.20 -12.55 -8.98
N GLY A 156 -3.95 -12.11 -9.22
CA GLY A 156 -2.79 -12.98 -9.41
C GLY A 156 -2.51 -13.87 -8.20
N LEU A 157 -2.57 -13.33 -6.99
CA LEU A 157 -2.37 -14.10 -5.75
C LEU A 157 -3.46 -15.15 -5.53
N LEU A 158 -4.72 -14.81 -5.82
CA LEU A 158 -5.84 -15.75 -5.75
C LEU A 158 -5.71 -16.86 -6.80
N GLN A 159 -5.20 -16.54 -7.99
CA GLN A 159 -4.93 -17.54 -9.03
C GLN A 159 -3.78 -18.47 -8.63
N GLU A 160 -2.65 -17.92 -8.16
CA GLU A 160 -1.46 -18.70 -7.80
C GLU A 160 -1.73 -19.69 -6.66
N GLN A 161 -2.48 -19.27 -5.62
CA GLN A 161 -2.74 -20.13 -4.46
C GLN A 161 -3.99 -20.98 -4.60
N GLY A 162 -5.02 -20.48 -5.29
CA GLY A 162 -6.36 -21.06 -5.27
C GLY A 162 -6.93 -21.43 -6.64
N ARG A 163 -6.24 -21.15 -7.76
CA ARG A 163 -6.78 -21.33 -9.12
C ARG A 163 -8.13 -20.63 -9.34
N PHE A 164 -8.30 -19.47 -8.69
CA PHE A 164 -9.58 -18.76 -8.67
C PHE A 164 -10.09 -18.41 -10.06
N VAL A 165 -9.23 -17.90 -10.94
CA VAL A 165 -9.62 -17.49 -12.29
C VAL A 165 -10.05 -18.71 -13.09
N ASP A 166 -9.25 -19.79 -13.08
CA ASP A 166 -9.61 -21.06 -13.74
C ASP A 166 -11.01 -21.50 -13.30
N PHE A 167 -11.25 -21.53 -11.98
CA PHE A 167 -12.49 -22.00 -11.40
C PHE A 167 -13.72 -21.19 -11.83
N VAL A 168 -13.66 -19.85 -11.81
CA VAL A 168 -14.82 -19.02 -12.15
C VAL A 168 -15.07 -18.93 -13.66
N THR A 169 -14.07 -19.27 -14.49
CA THR A 169 -14.22 -19.31 -15.94
C THR A 169 -14.61 -20.69 -16.48
N GLU A 170 -14.48 -21.74 -15.67
CA GLU A 170 -14.85 -23.11 -16.03
C GLU A 170 -16.37 -23.27 -16.13
N ASP A 171 -16.85 -24.03 -17.12
CA ASP A 171 -18.26 -24.42 -17.19
C ASP A 171 -18.51 -25.62 -16.28
N LEU A 172 -19.28 -25.39 -15.22
CA LEU A 172 -19.60 -26.44 -14.25
C LEU A 172 -20.83 -27.27 -14.63
N ALA A 173 -21.62 -26.87 -15.65
CA ALA A 173 -22.84 -27.55 -16.05
C ALA A 173 -22.72 -29.06 -16.36
N PRO A 174 -21.60 -29.58 -16.95
CA PRO A 174 -21.48 -31.00 -17.24
C PRO A 174 -21.04 -31.85 -16.05
N TYR A 175 -20.68 -31.25 -14.92
CA TYR A 175 -20.12 -31.97 -13.76
C TYR A 175 -21.19 -32.21 -12.68
N PRO A 176 -21.19 -33.40 -12.03
CA PRO A 176 -22.07 -33.67 -10.90
C PRO A 176 -21.59 -32.98 -9.61
N ASP A 177 -22.52 -32.73 -8.69
CA ASP A 177 -22.27 -32.03 -7.42
C ASP A 177 -21.15 -32.68 -6.59
N GLU A 178 -21.04 -34.01 -6.59
CA GLU A 178 -19.99 -34.72 -5.85
C GLU A 178 -18.59 -34.38 -6.38
N GLN A 179 -18.45 -34.25 -7.70
CA GLN A 179 -17.17 -33.91 -8.33
C GLN A 179 -16.82 -32.44 -8.09
N ILE A 180 -17.80 -31.54 -8.23
CA ILE A 180 -17.62 -30.12 -7.92
C ILE A 180 -17.21 -29.96 -6.44
N GLY A 181 -17.94 -30.61 -5.53
CA GLY A 181 -17.65 -30.57 -4.10
C GLY A 181 -16.27 -31.13 -3.72
N ALA A 182 -15.78 -32.14 -4.44
CA ALA A 182 -14.43 -32.67 -4.26
C ALA A 182 -13.35 -31.66 -4.72
N ALA A 183 -13.54 -30.99 -5.86
CA ALA A 183 -12.58 -30.03 -6.41
C ALA A 183 -12.55 -28.69 -5.64
N VAL A 184 -13.72 -28.18 -5.24
CA VAL A 184 -13.87 -26.84 -4.65
C VAL A 184 -13.17 -26.71 -3.30
N ARG A 185 -13.03 -27.79 -2.52
CA ARG A 185 -12.40 -27.71 -1.19
C ARG A 185 -10.96 -27.18 -1.25
N GLY A 186 -10.16 -27.67 -2.20
CA GLY A 186 -8.78 -27.20 -2.38
C GLY A 186 -8.71 -25.77 -2.89
N ILE A 187 -9.56 -25.41 -3.85
CA ILE A 187 -9.70 -24.05 -4.41
C ILE A 187 -10.05 -23.05 -3.30
N HIS A 188 -11.06 -23.39 -2.49
CA HIS A 188 -11.51 -22.60 -1.35
C HIS A 188 -10.39 -22.43 -0.31
N GLU A 189 -9.71 -23.51 0.07
CA GLU A 189 -8.59 -23.44 1.02
C GLU A 189 -7.46 -22.54 0.51
N GLY A 190 -7.08 -22.66 -0.76
CA GLY A 190 -6.07 -21.82 -1.40
C GLY A 190 -6.47 -20.34 -1.45
N CYS A 191 -7.71 -20.03 -1.84
CA CYS A 191 -8.22 -18.66 -1.86
C CYS A 191 -8.28 -18.05 -0.46
N ARG A 192 -8.73 -18.82 0.54
CA ARG A 192 -8.77 -18.38 1.93
C ARG A 192 -7.36 -18.07 2.45
N LYS A 193 -6.39 -18.94 2.18
CA LYS A 193 -4.99 -18.71 2.56
C LYS A 193 -4.44 -17.43 1.93
N ALA A 194 -4.69 -17.21 0.64
CA ALA A 194 -4.25 -16.01 -0.06
C ALA A 194 -4.85 -14.74 0.54
N LEU A 195 -6.13 -14.76 0.92
CA LEU A 195 -6.78 -13.64 1.59
C LEU A 195 -6.20 -13.41 2.99
N ASP A 196 -6.13 -14.45 3.83
CA ASP A 196 -5.67 -14.35 5.22
C ASP A 196 -4.22 -13.79 5.34
N GLU A 197 -3.35 -14.15 4.40
CA GLU A 197 -1.97 -13.66 4.36
C GLU A 197 -1.86 -12.17 4.01
N ARG A 198 -2.81 -11.64 3.22
CA ARG A 198 -2.66 -10.36 2.50
C ARG A 198 -3.65 -9.30 2.96
N VAL A 199 -4.84 -9.71 3.41
CA VAL A 199 -5.97 -8.85 3.72
C VAL A 199 -6.53 -9.22 5.09
N ALA A 200 -6.53 -8.28 6.02
CA ALA A 200 -7.22 -8.44 7.30
C ALA A 200 -8.65 -7.89 7.17
N LEU A 201 -9.64 -8.73 7.48
CA LEU A 201 -11.06 -8.41 7.41
C LEU A 201 -11.68 -8.38 8.81
N GLU A 202 -12.58 -7.43 9.05
CA GLU A 202 -13.44 -7.39 10.23
C GLU A 202 -14.90 -7.13 9.83
N PRO A 203 -15.90 -7.51 10.65
CA PRO A 203 -17.28 -7.19 10.35
C PRO A 203 -17.54 -5.68 10.44
N VAL A 204 -18.39 -5.16 9.56
CA VAL A 204 -18.81 -3.75 9.60
C VAL A 204 -19.67 -3.49 10.84
N LEU A 205 -20.59 -4.42 11.15
CA LEU A 205 -21.40 -4.41 12.36
C LEU A 205 -21.00 -5.56 13.27
N ARG A 206 -20.62 -5.25 14.52
CA ARG A 206 -20.24 -6.24 15.54
C ARG A 206 -21.49 -6.79 16.27
N ALA A 207 -22.37 -7.43 15.51
CA ALA A 207 -23.50 -8.21 16.00
C ALA A 207 -23.56 -9.54 15.25
N ALA A 208 -24.20 -10.55 15.82
CA ALA A 208 -24.32 -11.84 15.15
C ALA A 208 -25.33 -11.75 14.00
N GLU A 209 -25.11 -12.53 12.93
CA GLU A 209 -26.14 -12.69 11.90
C GLU A 209 -27.38 -13.36 12.53
N GLY A 210 -28.55 -12.79 12.26
CA GLY A 210 -29.81 -13.17 12.91
C GLY A 210 -30.15 -12.35 14.16
N GLU A 211 -29.24 -11.51 14.66
CA GLU A 211 -29.49 -10.65 15.82
C GLU A 211 -30.30 -9.39 15.47
N MET A 212 -31.10 -8.91 16.41
CA MET A 212 -31.80 -7.64 16.26
C MET A 212 -30.85 -6.47 16.51
N VAL A 213 -30.68 -5.60 15.52
CA VAL A 213 -29.83 -4.42 15.57
C VAL A 213 -30.66 -3.14 15.41
N THR A 214 -30.20 -2.07 16.04
CA THR A 214 -30.76 -0.72 15.87
C THR A 214 -29.74 0.14 15.12
N ILE A 215 -30.15 0.71 13.99
CA ILE A 215 -29.33 1.59 13.16
C ILE A 215 -29.79 3.02 13.40
N GLU A 216 -28.94 3.79 14.05
CA GLU A 216 -29.19 5.19 14.36
C GLU A 216 -29.13 6.09 13.12
N GLY A 217 -29.60 7.33 13.27
CA GLY A 217 -29.47 8.33 12.21
C GLY A 217 -28.01 8.70 11.95
N GLY A 218 -27.71 9.15 10.73
CA GLY A 218 -26.35 9.52 10.33
C GLY A 218 -25.42 8.34 10.03
N PHE A 219 -25.95 7.13 9.84
CA PHE A 219 -25.17 5.98 9.39
C PHE A 219 -24.64 6.18 7.96
N ASP A 220 -23.52 5.51 7.64
CA ASP A 220 -22.93 5.53 6.31
C ASP A 220 -23.67 4.54 5.37
N PRO A 221 -24.36 5.02 4.32
CA PRO A 221 -25.08 4.15 3.38
C PRO A 221 -24.15 3.28 2.52
N ALA A 222 -22.85 3.59 2.43
CA ALA A 222 -21.86 2.73 1.79
C ALA A 222 -21.47 1.54 2.69
N ALA A 223 -21.55 1.70 4.01
CA ALA A 223 -21.23 0.67 4.98
C ALA A 223 -22.45 -0.20 5.36
N ILE A 224 -23.64 0.39 5.43
CA ILE A 224 -24.86 -0.29 5.89
C ILE A 224 -25.96 -0.13 4.84
N ARG A 225 -26.33 -1.24 4.21
CA ARG A 225 -27.47 -1.29 3.29
C ARG A 225 -28.73 -1.76 4.03
N LEU A 226 -29.72 -0.89 4.12
CA LEU A 226 -31.04 -1.25 4.63
C LEU A 226 -31.84 -2.00 3.55
N THR A 227 -32.51 -3.09 3.94
CA THR A 227 -33.32 -3.92 3.04
C THR A 227 -34.69 -4.23 3.66
N GLY A 228 -35.73 -4.38 2.83
CA GLY A 228 -37.10 -4.65 3.28
C GLY A 228 -37.98 -3.41 3.27
N ASN A 229 -38.89 -3.30 4.24
CA ASN A 229 -39.78 -2.14 4.37
C ASN A 229 -39.07 -0.95 5.04
N VAL A 230 -38.22 -0.27 4.28
CA VAL A 230 -37.46 0.90 4.75
C VAL A 230 -38.33 2.16 4.65
N GLY A 231 -39.33 2.25 5.53
CA GLY A 231 -40.21 3.41 5.66
C GLY A 231 -39.92 4.18 6.96
N GLY A 232 -40.12 5.50 6.93
CA GLY A 232 -39.89 6.37 8.09
C GLY A 232 -38.45 6.89 8.22
N GLY A 233 -38.15 7.49 9.36
CA GLY A 233 -36.82 7.97 9.70
C GLY A 233 -36.11 7.04 10.70
N PRO A 234 -34.78 7.18 10.85
CA PRO A 234 -34.06 6.49 11.90
C PRO A 234 -34.58 6.85 13.30
N PRO A 235 -34.36 6.00 14.32
CA PRO A 235 -33.60 4.75 14.25
C PRO A 235 -34.35 3.60 13.57
N PHE A 236 -33.65 2.87 12.70
CA PHE A 236 -34.19 1.67 12.06
C PHE A 236 -33.93 0.45 12.93
N ARG A 237 -34.92 -0.42 13.09
CA ARG A 237 -34.76 -1.71 13.80
C ARG A 237 -34.93 -2.85 12.81
N GLY A 238 -33.99 -3.77 12.80
CA GLY A 238 -34.00 -4.90 11.87
C GLY A 238 -33.16 -6.06 12.36
N VAL A 239 -33.25 -7.18 11.65
CA VAL A 239 -32.39 -8.34 11.88
C VAL A 239 -31.17 -8.23 10.98
N LEU A 240 -29.97 -8.34 11.56
CA LEU A 240 -28.73 -8.33 10.79
C LEU A 240 -28.67 -9.58 9.91
N ARG A 241 -28.69 -9.40 8.59
CA ARG A 241 -28.63 -10.52 7.63
C ARG A 241 -27.22 -10.89 7.22
N HIS A 242 -26.33 -9.90 7.16
CA HIS A 242 -24.91 -10.06 6.88
C HIS A 242 -24.17 -8.94 7.58
N ALA A 243 -23.12 -9.27 8.33
CA ALA A 243 -22.37 -8.28 9.12
C ALA A 243 -21.54 -7.30 8.28
N GLY A 244 -21.43 -7.55 6.97
CA GLY A 244 -20.51 -6.85 6.09
C GLY A 244 -19.06 -7.25 6.33
N TRP A 245 -18.18 -6.80 5.45
CA TRP A 245 -16.73 -6.95 5.60
C TRP A 245 -16.06 -5.59 5.43
N ARG A 246 -15.17 -5.26 6.36
CA ARG A 246 -14.31 -4.08 6.34
C ARG A 246 -12.87 -4.56 6.31
N VAL A 247 -12.12 -4.02 5.36
CA VAL A 247 -10.67 -4.24 5.31
C VAL A 247 -9.99 -3.32 6.33
N THR A 248 -9.15 -3.89 7.19
CA THR A 248 -8.37 -3.15 8.20
C THR A 248 -6.88 -3.09 7.87
N ARG A 249 -6.39 -4.04 7.06
CA ARG A 249 -5.01 -4.08 6.59
C ARG A 249 -4.95 -4.74 5.21
N VAL A 250 -4.10 -4.19 4.35
CA VAL A 250 -3.73 -4.76 3.05
C VAL A 250 -2.21 -4.81 2.95
N THR A 251 -1.65 -5.90 2.42
CA THR A 251 -0.21 -6.06 2.26
C THR A 251 0.09 -6.80 0.96
N PHE A 252 0.59 -6.07 -0.03
CA PHE A 252 1.03 -6.63 -1.30
C PHE A 252 2.57 -6.60 -1.41
N PRO A 253 3.20 -7.65 -1.97
CA PRO A 253 4.60 -7.59 -2.32
C PRO A 253 4.80 -6.62 -3.50
N ALA A 254 5.88 -5.82 -3.46
CA ALA A 254 6.23 -4.94 -4.57
C ALA A 254 6.41 -5.75 -5.86
N GLY A 255 5.76 -5.30 -6.95
CA GLY A 255 5.78 -5.97 -8.25
C GLY A 255 7.19 -6.10 -8.80
N ARG A 256 7.68 -7.33 -8.95
CA ARG A 256 9.02 -7.63 -9.46
C ARG A 256 9.06 -7.53 -10.99
N GLY A 257 8.93 -6.33 -11.56
CA GLY A 257 9.10 -6.08 -13.00
C GLY A 257 8.26 -6.94 -13.95
N ARG A 258 7.21 -7.59 -13.43
CA ARG A 258 6.26 -8.42 -14.18
C ARG A 258 5.16 -7.50 -14.70
N ASP A 259 4.73 -7.72 -15.94
CA ASP A 259 3.54 -7.07 -16.46
C ASP A 259 2.33 -7.44 -15.58
N PRO A 260 1.69 -6.47 -14.89
CA PRO A 260 0.56 -6.74 -14.02
C PRO A 260 -0.67 -7.28 -14.76
N HIS A 261 -0.74 -7.14 -16.08
CA HIS A 261 -1.81 -7.72 -16.89
C HIS A 261 -1.66 -9.23 -17.12
N ILE A 262 -0.49 -9.80 -16.84
CA ILE A 262 -0.27 -11.25 -16.90
C ILE A 262 -0.56 -11.84 -15.52
N ILE A 263 -1.78 -12.34 -15.31
CA ILE A 263 -2.22 -12.94 -14.03
C ILE A 263 -1.47 -14.24 -13.71
N ALA A 264 -1.43 -15.18 -14.65
CA ALA A 264 -0.66 -16.41 -14.57
C ALA A 264 0.20 -16.58 -15.85
N PRO A 265 1.45 -17.05 -15.76
CA PRO A 265 2.25 -17.34 -16.94
C PRO A 265 1.69 -18.57 -17.67
N ALA A 266 1.87 -18.63 -18.98
CA ALA A 266 1.65 -19.86 -19.73
C ALA A 266 2.80 -20.84 -19.43
N GLU A 267 2.47 -22.08 -19.09
CA GLU A 267 3.45 -23.15 -18.87
C GLU A 267 3.52 -24.03 -20.12
N VAL A 268 4.72 -24.19 -20.67
CA VAL A 268 4.99 -25.00 -21.87
C VAL A 268 6.05 -26.04 -21.52
N GLU A 269 5.68 -27.31 -21.60
CA GLU A 269 6.61 -28.44 -21.48
C GLU A 269 7.39 -28.59 -22.79
N ILE A 270 8.72 -28.64 -22.71
CA ILE A 270 9.60 -28.84 -23.87
C ILE A 270 10.03 -30.31 -23.92
N ALA A 271 9.89 -30.91 -25.10
CA ALA A 271 10.27 -32.30 -25.39
C ALA A 271 11.74 -32.46 -25.77
#